data_AF-A0A7K8DQD9-F1
#
_entry.id   AF-A0A7K8DQD9-F1
#
_cell.length_a   1.000
_cell.length_b   1.000
_cell.length_c   1.000
_cell.angle_alpha   90.00
_cell.angle_beta   90.00
_cell.angle_gamma   90.00
#
_symmetry.space_group_name_H-M   'P 1'
#
loop_
_entity.id
_entity.type
_entity.pdbx_description
1 polymer ?
#
loop_
_entity_poly.entity_id
_entity_poly.type
_entity_poly.pdbx_seq_one_letter_code
_entity_poly.pdbx_strand_id
1 'polypeptide(L)'
;QSADVADRHAALEFSASDNSFILQDFNSPHGTFVNSCQVQNAAVRVRPGDILSFGTAGASFELVVDGAAQVGWGCPGKGARARVGGDVQ
;
A
#
# COMPACT_ATOMS: atom_id res chain seq x y z
N GLN A 1 11.50 -20.49 3.40
CA GLN A 1 10.12 -20.18 3.84
C GLN A 1 10.16 -19.92 5.33
N SER A 2 9.50 -18.87 5.83
CA SER A 2 9.39 -18.64 7.28
C SER A 2 8.42 -19.67 7.84
N ALA A 3 8.75 -20.32 8.96
CA ALA A 3 7.93 -21.38 9.55
C ALA A 3 6.52 -20.88 9.93
N ASP A 4 6.39 -19.57 10.17
CA ASP A 4 5.15 -18.91 10.59
C ASP A 4 4.27 -18.43 9.41
N VAL A 5 4.70 -18.62 8.16
CA VAL A 5 3.96 -18.14 6.98
C VAL A 5 3.39 -19.32 6.17
N ALA A 6 2.10 -19.58 6.33
CA ALA A 6 1.33 -20.53 5.54
C ALA A 6 1.41 -20.28 4.01
N ASP A 7 1.27 -21.36 3.22
CA ASP A 7 1.33 -21.34 1.74
C ASP A 7 0.33 -20.34 1.11
N ARG A 8 -0.86 -20.23 1.73
CA ARG A 8 -1.86 -19.19 1.46
C ARG A 8 -2.13 -18.34 2.70
N HIS A 9 -1.15 -17.54 3.11
CA HIS A 9 -1.29 -16.68 4.30
C HIS A 9 -2.30 -15.54 4.07
N ALA A 10 -2.10 -14.78 3.00
CA ALA A 10 -2.94 -13.66 2.60
C ALA A 10 -2.92 -13.50 1.08
N ALA A 11 -3.93 -12.85 0.53
CA ALA A 11 -3.97 -12.40 -0.86
C ALA A 11 -3.92 -10.87 -0.90
N LEU A 12 -3.19 -10.34 -1.87
CA LEU A 12 -3.20 -8.91 -2.20
C LEU A 12 -3.80 -8.74 -3.59
N GLU A 13 -4.93 -8.05 -3.67
CA GLU A 13 -5.65 -7.80 -4.92
C GLU A 13 -5.58 -6.31 -5.29
N PHE A 14 -5.24 -6.01 -6.53
CA PHE A 14 -5.21 -4.63 -7.03
C PHE A 14 -6.53 -4.29 -7.73
N SER A 15 -7.24 -3.30 -7.19
CA SER A 15 -8.40 -2.69 -7.82
C SER A 15 -7.94 -1.49 -8.66
N ALA A 16 -7.97 -1.64 -9.99
CA ALA A 16 -7.64 -0.55 -10.91
C ALA A 16 -8.71 0.56 -10.93
N SER A 17 -9.98 0.21 -10.64
CA SER A 17 -11.09 1.18 -10.63
C SER A 17 -10.93 2.22 -9.53
N ASP A 18 -10.42 1.80 -8.37
CA ASP A 18 -10.18 2.68 -7.24
C ASP A 18 -8.69 2.86 -6.92
N ASN A 19 -7.83 2.34 -7.80
CA ASN A 19 -6.37 2.33 -7.76
C ASN A 19 -5.81 2.06 -6.35
N SER A 20 -6.23 0.94 -5.78
CA SER A 20 -5.90 0.53 -4.42
C SER A 20 -5.63 -0.94 -4.33
N PHE A 21 -5.02 -1.33 -3.22
CA PHE A 21 -4.77 -2.72 -2.93
C PHE A 21 -5.70 -3.18 -1.82
N ILE A 22 -6.27 -4.36 -1.95
CA ILE A 22 -7.04 -5.04 -0.92
C ILE A 22 -6.18 -6.20 -0.43
N LEU A 23 -5.79 -6.16 0.83
CA LEU A 23 -5.12 -7.26 1.50
C LEU A 23 -6.16 -8.08 2.26
N GLN A 24 -6.33 -9.33 1.87
CA GLN A 24 -7.23 -10.29 2.50
C GLN A 24 -6.44 -11.38 3.23
N ASP A 25 -6.67 -11.51 4.52
CA ASP A 25 -6.11 -12.60 5.32
C ASP A 25 -7.00 -13.85 5.23
N PHE A 26 -6.41 -15.03 5.02
CA PHE A 26 -7.14 -16.30 4.92
C PHE A 26 -7.15 -17.08 6.23
N ASN A 27 -7.31 -16.38 7.36
CA ASN A 27 -7.22 -16.95 8.69
C ASN A 27 -5.85 -17.59 8.92
N SER A 28 -4.81 -16.81 8.62
CA SER A 28 -3.45 -17.25 8.83
C SER A 28 -3.18 -17.56 10.32
N PRO A 29 -2.38 -18.59 10.64
CA PRO A 29 -2.18 -19.03 12.04
C PRO A 29 -1.60 -17.94 12.95
N HIS A 30 -0.82 -17.03 12.38
CA HIS A 30 -0.13 -15.97 13.09
C HIS A 30 -0.71 -14.57 12.82
N GLY A 31 -1.72 -14.47 11.95
CA GLY A 31 -2.33 -13.22 11.53
C GLY A 31 -1.48 -12.41 10.56
N THR A 32 -2.14 -11.49 9.87
CA THR A 32 -1.50 -10.48 9.03
C THR A 32 -1.57 -9.12 9.75
N PHE A 33 -0.56 -8.27 9.59
CA PHE A 33 -0.53 -6.94 10.20
C PHE A 33 -0.29 -5.88 9.12
N VAL A 34 -1.00 -4.76 9.20
CA VAL A 34 -0.89 -3.61 8.30
C VAL A 34 -0.68 -2.37 9.14
N ASN A 35 0.46 -1.70 9.00
CA ASN A 35 0.82 -0.53 9.81
C ASN A 35 0.64 -0.77 11.33
N SER A 36 0.96 -1.97 11.80
CA SER A 36 0.74 -2.45 13.18
C SER A 36 -0.71 -2.79 13.56
N CYS A 37 -1.68 -2.59 12.68
CA CYS A 37 -3.06 -3.06 12.86
C CYS A 37 -3.18 -4.51 12.42
N GLN A 38 -3.68 -5.38 13.30
CA GLN A 38 -3.91 -6.77 12.98
C GLN A 38 -5.13 -6.94 12.07
N VAL A 39 -4.96 -7.70 11.00
CA VAL A 39 -5.96 -8.10 10.02
C VAL A 39 -6.01 -9.62 10.03
N GLN A 40 -7.10 -10.17 10.52
CA GLN A 40 -7.29 -11.62 10.63
C GLN A 40 -8.67 -11.99 10.11
N ASN A 41 -8.71 -12.95 9.18
CA ASN A 41 -9.95 -13.38 8.50
C ASN A 41 -10.79 -12.19 7.97
N ALA A 42 -10.10 -11.15 7.52
CA ALA A 42 -10.69 -9.90 7.07
C ALA A 42 -9.93 -9.38 5.84
N ALA A 43 -10.60 -8.51 5.09
CA ALA A 43 -10.00 -7.76 3.99
C ALA A 43 -9.88 -6.29 4.39
N VAL A 44 -8.68 -5.74 4.25
CA VAL A 44 -8.41 -4.32 4.48
C VAL A 44 -7.84 -3.68 3.22
N ARG A 45 -8.13 -2.40 3.04
CA ARG A 45 -7.59 -1.62 1.95
C ARG A 45 -6.25 -1.02 2.36
N VAL A 46 -5.23 -1.26 1.53
CA VAL A 46 -3.86 -0.80 1.73
C VAL A 46 -3.41 0.04 0.53
N ARG A 47 -2.44 0.92 0.79
CA ARG A 47 -1.89 1.88 -0.17
C ARG A 47 -0.39 1.70 -0.32
N PRO A 48 0.19 2.14 -1.44
CA PRO A 48 1.64 2.21 -1.56
C PRO A 48 2.24 3.03 -0.40
N GLY A 49 3.26 2.49 0.26
CA GLY A 49 3.87 3.02 1.48
C GLY A 49 3.37 2.38 2.78
N ASP A 50 2.34 1.54 2.74
CA ASP A 50 1.89 0.79 3.94
C ASP A 50 2.85 -0.36 4.27
N ILE A 51 3.06 -0.60 5.56
CA ILE A 51 3.90 -1.68 6.08
C ILE A 51 3.05 -2.92 6.33
N LEU A 52 3.28 -3.98 5.58
CA LEU A 52 2.65 -5.29 5.70
C LEU A 52 3.57 -6.24 6.46
N SER A 53 3.08 -6.92 7.49
CA SER A 53 3.85 -7.97 8.19
C SER A 53 3.01 -9.24 8.25
N PHE A 54 3.63 -10.38 7.95
CA PHE A 54 2.95 -11.68 7.90
C PHE A 54 3.47 -12.55 9.03
N GLY A 55 2.60 -12.80 10.01
CA GLY A 55 2.91 -13.53 11.23
C GLY A 55 3.63 -12.73 12.32
N THR A 56 3.79 -13.36 13.49
CA THR A 56 4.24 -12.74 14.75
C THR A 56 5.75 -12.53 14.84
N ALA A 57 6.53 -13.32 14.10
CA ALA A 57 7.98 -13.18 13.97
C ALA A 57 8.38 -12.60 12.59
N GLY A 58 7.39 -12.15 11.81
CA GLY A 58 7.53 -11.89 10.39
C GLY A 58 8.21 -10.56 10.09
N ALA A 59 9.10 -10.60 9.10
CA ALA A 59 9.65 -9.41 8.48
C ALA A 59 8.53 -8.45 8.03
N SER A 60 8.82 -7.15 8.15
CA SER A 60 7.96 -6.09 7.64
C SER A 60 8.30 -5.81 6.18
N PHE A 61 7.28 -5.74 5.35
CA PHE A 61 7.34 -5.49 3.92
C PHE A 61 6.61 -4.20 3.61
N GLU A 62 7.30 -3.23 3.02
CA GLU A 62 6.65 -2.03 2.52
C GLU A 62 5.98 -2.34 1.18
N LEU A 63 4.71 -1.94 1.04
CA LEU A 63 4.02 -2.02 -0.24
C LEU A 63 4.56 -0.94 -1.17
N VAL A 64 5.46 -1.30 -2.08
CA VAL A 64 6.00 -0.39 -3.09
C VAL A 64 5.39 -0.70 -4.46
N VAL A 65 5.01 0.34 -5.20
CA VAL A 65 4.55 0.23 -6.59
C VAL A 65 5.55 0.95 -7.47
N ASP A 66 6.39 0.19 -8.17
CA ASP A 66 7.41 0.76 -9.06
C ASP A 66 6.80 1.36 -10.34
N GLY A 67 7.34 2.49 -10.77
CA GLY A 67 6.66 3.50 -11.58
C GLY A 67 6.32 3.09 -13.02
N ALA A 68 5.03 2.80 -13.27
CA ALA A 68 4.32 3.02 -14.54
C ALA A 68 2.79 3.08 -14.36
N ALA A 69 2.26 2.45 -13.30
CA ALA A 69 0.84 2.46 -12.94
C ALA A 69 0.43 3.65 -12.03
N GLN A 70 1.29 4.67 -11.88
CA GLN A 70 0.90 5.98 -11.35
C GLN A 70 0.19 6.80 -12.44
N VAL A 71 -0.77 6.20 -13.16
CA VAL A 71 -1.67 6.95 -14.03
C VAL A 71 -2.80 7.52 -13.17
N GLY A 72 -2.54 8.68 -12.57
CA GLY A 72 -3.60 9.58 -12.12
C GLY A 72 -3.78 9.80 -10.62
N TRP A 73 -2.81 9.48 -9.77
CA TRP A 73 -2.87 9.86 -8.34
C TRP A 73 -1.99 11.07 -8.11
N GLY A 74 -2.51 12.22 -8.56
CA GLY A 74 -2.08 13.58 -8.21
C GLY A 74 -0.59 13.79 -8.01
N CYS A 75 0.08 14.32 -9.03
CA CYS A 75 1.29 15.11 -8.82
C CYS A 75 0.88 16.59 -8.53
N PRO A 76 0.72 17.06 -7.28
CA PRO A 76 0.94 18.46 -7.00
C PRO A 76 2.43 18.62 -6.68
N GLY A 77 3.20 19.18 -7.62
CA GLY A 77 4.54 19.68 -7.29
C GLY A 77 5.67 19.00 -8.04
N LYS A 78 5.74 19.26 -9.34
CA LYS A 78 6.99 19.74 -9.93
C LYS A 78 6.67 21.14 -10.44
N GLY A 79 7.25 22.14 -9.78
CA GLY A 79 6.83 23.53 -9.86
C GLY A 79 6.97 24.11 -11.26
N ALA A 80 5.83 24.50 -11.84
CA ALA A 80 5.82 25.60 -12.80
C ALA A 80 5.79 26.89 -12.00
N ARG A 81 6.95 27.52 -11.82
CA ARG A 81 7.04 28.87 -11.26
C ARG A 81 6.55 29.85 -12.33
N ALA A 82 5.23 30.05 -12.42
CA ALA A 82 4.67 31.20 -13.13
C ALA A 82 4.92 32.43 -12.27
N ARG A 83 5.86 33.30 -12.69
CA ARG A 83 5.92 34.67 -12.15
C ARG A 83 4.79 35.45 -12.81
N VAL A 84 3.81 35.86 -12.00
CA VAL A 84 2.88 36.94 -12.34
C VAL A 84 3.31 38.16 -11.54
N GLY A 85 3.48 39.28 -12.23
CA GLY A 85 3.78 40.59 -11.69
C GLY A 85 4.14 41.43 -12.91
N GLY A 86 3.26 42.26 -13.45
CA GLY A 86 2.32 43.13 -12.76
C GLY A 86 2.73 44.53 -13.17
N ASP A 87 1.87 45.15 -13.96
CA ASP A 87 2.01 46.49 -14.52
C ASP A 87 2.36 47.50 -13.43
N VAL A 88 3.40 48.31 -13.67
CA VAL A 88 3.55 49.62 -13.05
C VAL A 88 3.91 50.59 -14.17
N GLN A 89 3.12 51.66 -14.21
CA GLN A 89 3.13 52.80 -15.11
C GLN A 89 4.50 53.46 -15.32
#